data_AF-A0A8T0UM76-F1
#
_entry.id   AF-A0A8T0UM76-F1
#
_cell.length_a   1.000
_cell.length_b   1.000
_cell.length_c   1.000
_cell.angle_alpha   90.00
_cell.angle_beta   90.00
_cell.angle_gamma   90.00
#
_symmetry.space_group_name_H-M   'P 1'
#
loop_
_entity.id
_entity.type
_entity.pdbx_description
1 polymer ?
#
loop_
_entity_poly.entity_id
_entity_poly.type
_entity_poly.pdbx_seq_one_letter_code
_entity_poly.pdbx_strand_id
1 'polypeptide(L)'
;MSTAFVAVRDSLDNKRNYLFRRGRDNCQTLTSPQDSLLELTGPSRVILLWDEPVFELDLKAKGKAGSSSSEDDKILCLDFFGYNNICYKGSLSYAKTEVVSSKHSTVEVRFAHLKRSVEATITARISKGSGNFSARLTACNTSIGEDVVLLDTRGQEVPVGEDGEVRLQRRVVVVEERAQLILGIKAEQIAGDTAETAESSSKLEKKFGFYAKSALRNEGYFHVGSSSLHILVAWSLLP
;
A
#
# COMPACT_ATOMS: atom_id res chain seq x y z
N MET A 1 1.54 -1.97 -18.22
CA MET A 1 2.49 -3.10 -18.01
C MET A 1 1.91 -4.37 -18.62
N SER A 2 2.66 -5.46 -18.80
CA SER A 2 2.12 -6.78 -19.14
C SER A 2 2.17 -7.66 -17.90
N THR A 3 3.24 -8.42 -17.70
CA THR A 3 3.57 -9.09 -16.45
C THR A 3 4.59 -8.24 -15.71
N ALA A 4 4.35 -7.96 -14.43
CA ALA A 4 5.28 -7.17 -13.65
C ALA A 4 5.23 -7.51 -12.17
N PHE A 5 6.40 -7.62 -11.54
CA PHE A 5 6.51 -7.69 -10.09
C PHE A 5 7.69 -6.88 -9.55
N VAL A 6 7.49 -6.40 -8.32
CA VAL A 6 8.56 -5.90 -7.45
C VAL A 6 8.43 -6.70 -6.15
N ALA A 7 9.50 -7.34 -5.71
CA ALA A 7 9.50 -8.14 -4.50
C ALA A 7 10.74 -7.87 -3.67
N VAL A 8 10.65 -8.16 -2.38
CA VAL A 8 11.80 -8.11 -1.47
C VAL A 8 12.01 -9.49 -0.87
N ARG A 9 13.26 -9.91 -0.78
CA ARG A 9 13.69 -11.05 0.02
C ARG A 9 14.41 -10.52 1.24
N ASP A 10 14.02 -11.00 2.41
CA ASP A 10 14.73 -10.78 3.66
C ASP A 10 15.19 -12.11 4.24
N SER A 11 15.92 -12.05 5.34
CA SER A 11 16.47 -13.24 5.98
C SER A 11 15.47 -14.03 6.83
N LEU A 12 14.19 -13.61 6.90
CA LEU A 12 13.17 -14.36 7.64
C LEU A 12 12.94 -15.74 7.00
N ASP A 13 12.75 -15.78 5.69
CA ASP A 13 12.51 -17.03 4.94
C ASP A 13 13.14 -17.05 3.54
N ASN A 14 13.81 -15.97 3.12
CA ASN A 14 14.37 -15.76 1.78
C ASN A 14 13.35 -15.90 0.62
N LYS A 15 12.04 -15.92 0.91
CA LYS A 15 10.97 -15.97 -0.09
C LYS A 15 10.64 -14.56 -0.57
N ARG A 16 10.04 -14.48 -1.76
CA ARG A 16 9.56 -13.23 -2.33
C ARG A 16 8.38 -12.70 -1.52
N ASN A 17 8.58 -11.59 -0.84
CA ASN A 17 7.53 -10.75 -0.31
C ASN A 17 7.17 -9.71 -1.38
N TYR A 18 6.06 -9.95 -2.10
CA TYR A 18 5.67 -9.12 -3.24
C TYR A 18 5.17 -7.75 -2.77
N LEU A 19 5.83 -6.68 -3.19
CA LEU A 19 5.36 -5.30 -3.04
C LEU A 19 4.36 -4.98 -4.14
N PHE A 20 4.69 -5.33 -5.37
CA PHE A 20 3.84 -5.17 -6.54
C PHE A 20 3.80 -6.48 -7.31
N ARG A 21 2.62 -6.92 -7.75
CA ARG A 21 2.48 -8.08 -8.63
C ARG A 21 1.22 -7.96 -9.48
N ARG A 22 1.41 -7.85 -10.79
CA ARG A 22 0.32 -7.80 -11.76
C ARG A 22 0.64 -8.74 -12.92
N GLY A 23 -0.33 -9.55 -13.32
CA GLY A 23 -0.24 -10.39 -14.52
C GLY A 23 -0.68 -9.62 -15.76
N ARG A 24 -0.46 -10.23 -16.93
CA ARG A 24 -0.82 -9.65 -18.24
C ARG A 24 -2.28 -9.21 -18.31
N ASP A 25 -3.21 -10.00 -17.77
CA ASP A 25 -4.66 -9.74 -17.90
C ASP A 25 -5.16 -8.68 -16.91
N ASN A 26 -4.40 -8.38 -15.87
CA ASN A 26 -4.71 -7.35 -14.87
C ASN A 26 -3.54 -6.39 -14.74
N CYS A 27 -3.10 -5.82 -15.86
CA CYS A 27 -1.97 -4.92 -15.87
C CYS A 27 -2.34 -3.51 -15.40
N GLN A 28 -1.38 -2.80 -14.80
CA GLN A 28 -1.53 -1.38 -14.53
C GLN A 28 -1.16 -0.54 -15.76
N THR A 29 -2.04 0.41 -16.10
CA THR A 29 -1.79 1.44 -17.12
C THR A 29 -1.19 2.66 -16.43
N LEU A 30 -0.08 3.18 -16.97
CA LEU A 30 0.54 4.43 -16.55
C LEU A 30 0.26 5.45 -17.63
N THR A 31 -0.60 6.43 -17.35
CA THR A 31 -1.18 7.35 -18.35
C THR A 31 -0.35 8.60 -18.55
N SER A 32 0.48 8.99 -17.58
CA SER A 32 1.33 10.17 -17.65
C SER A 32 2.59 10.02 -16.80
N PRO A 33 3.66 10.79 -17.07
CA PRO A 33 4.84 10.85 -16.20
C PRO A 33 4.51 11.23 -14.75
N GLN A 34 3.47 12.05 -14.56
CA GLN A 34 2.99 12.51 -13.25
C GLN A 34 2.17 11.43 -12.50
N ASP A 35 1.73 10.38 -13.19
CA ASP A 35 1.01 9.21 -12.63
C ASP A 35 1.76 7.90 -12.95
N SER A 36 3.09 7.94 -12.75
CA SER A 36 4.01 6.83 -13.04
C SER A 36 4.26 5.91 -11.84
N LEU A 37 3.46 6.04 -10.78
CA LEU A 37 3.61 5.26 -9.56
C LEU A 37 2.94 3.88 -9.67
N LEU A 38 3.64 2.85 -9.21
CA LEU A 38 3.06 1.51 -9.12
C LEU A 38 2.14 1.40 -7.91
N GLU A 39 0.96 0.85 -8.12
CA GLU A 39 0.02 0.54 -7.05
C GLU A 39 0.50 -0.70 -6.31
N LEU A 40 1.45 -0.51 -5.38
CA LEU A 40 1.93 -1.62 -4.57
C LEU A 40 0.76 -2.17 -3.74
N THR A 41 0.72 -3.49 -3.56
CA THR A 41 -0.29 -4.26 -2.84
C THR A 41 0.32 -5.02 -1.66
N GLY A 42 1.60 -4.82 -1.42
CA GLY A 42 2.33 -5.42 -0.31
C GLY A 42 3.09 -4.39 0.51
N PRO A 43 3.89 -4.87 1.47
CA PRO A 43 4.22 -6.29 1.65
C PRO A 43 3.09 -7.08 2.34
N SER A 44 3.12 -8.42 2.26
CA SER A 44 2.16 -9.29 2.96
C SER A 44 2.56 -9.58 4.41
N ARG A 45 3.81 -9.28 4.76
CA ARG A 45 4.43 -9.37 6.09
C ARG A 45 5.51 -8.31 6.21
N VAL A 46 5.96 -7.95 7.41
CA VAL A 46 7.14 -7.10 7.59
C VAL A 46 8.36 -7.59 6.79
N ILE A 47 9.22 -6.65 6.36
CA ILE A 47 10.55 -6.91 5.82
C ILE A 47 11.56 -6.77 6.98
N LEU A 48 12.21 -7.86 7.35
CA LEU A 48 13.22 -7.85 8.42
C LEU A 48 14.57 -7.36 7.92
N LEU A 49 15.22 -6.57 8.77
CA LEU A 49 16.54 -5.98 8.51
C LEU A 49 17.60 -6.62 9.41
N TRP A 50 17.57 -7.93 9.59
CA TRP A 50 18.67 -8.66 10.25
C TRP A 50 19.88 -8.78 9.33
N ASP A 51 19.63 -9.15 8.08
CA ASP A 51 20.60 -9.15 6.99
C ASP A 51 20.18 -8.15 5.91
N GLU A 52 21.00 -8.02 4.86
CA GLU A 52 20.72 -7.15 3.72
C GLU A 52 19.55 -7.68 2.90
N PRO A 53 18.37 -7.01 2.88
CA PRO A 53 17.29 -7.44 2.03
C PRO A 53 17.62 -7.17 0.56
N VAL A 54 17.16 -8.05 -0.31
CA VAL A 54 17.35 -7.94 -1.77
C VAL A 54 16.02 -7.60 -2.43
N PHE A 55 16.00 -6.49 -3.16
CA PHE A 55 14.89 -6.06 -4.00
C PHE A 55 15.05 -6.67 -5.39
N GLU A 56 14.02 -7.35 -5.88
CA GLU A 56 13.93 -7.90 -7.23
C GLU A 56 12.89 -7.14 -8.04
N LEU A 57 13.24 -6.74 -9.26
CA LEU A 57 12.37 -6.04 -10.20
C LEU A 57 12.30 -6.82 -11.52
N ASP A 58 11.09 -7.19 -11.93
CA ASP A 58 10.80 -7.69 -13.27
C ASP A 58 9.57 -6.94 -13.77
N LEU A 59 9.78 -5.90 -14.56
CA LEU A 59 8.75 -5.03 -15.10
C LEU A 59 8.73 -5.16 -16.62
N LYS A 60 7.58 -5.54 -17.17
CA LYS A 60 7.36 -5.62 -18.62
C LYS A 60 6.19 -4.74 -19.05
N ALA A 61 6.27 -4.20 -20.26
CA ALA A 61 5.17 -3.50 -20.92
C ALA A 61 4.53 -4.43 -21.97
N LYS A 62 3.21 -4.34 -22.11
CA LYS A 62 2.52 -4.98 -23.24
C LYS A 62 3.12 -4.45 -24.54
N GLY A 63 3.35 -5.37 -25.47
CA GLY A 63 3.72 -5.07 -26.84
C GLY A 63 2.60 -4.34 -27.60
N LYS A 64 2.59 -4.50 -28.93
CA LYS A 64 1.61 -3.83 -29.79
C LYS A 64 0.17 -4.12 -29.36
N ALA A 65 -0.70 -3.10 -29.49
CA ALA A 65 -2.12 -3.24 -29.22
C ALA A 65 -2.72 -4.41 -30.02
N GLY A 66 -3.45 -5.30 -29.34
CA GLY A 66 -4.04 -6.50 -29.93
C GLY A 66 -3.18 -7.77 -29.86
N SER A 67 -1.91 -7.69 -29.43
CA SER A 67 -1.10 -8.90 -29.22
C SER A 67 -1.49 -9.63 -27.93
N SER A 68 -1.92 -10.88 -28.07
CA SER A 68 -2.15 -11.80 -26.95
C SER A 68 -0.87 -12.52 -26.51
N SER A 69 0.18 -12.54 -27.34
CA SER A 69 1.44 -13.24 -27.06
C SER A 69 2.32 -12.46 -26.08
N SER A 70 2.88 -13.16 -25.09
CA SER A 70 3.90 -12.61 -24.18
C SER A 70 5.26 -12.39 -24.85
N GLU A 71 5.46 -12.91 -26.06
CA GLU A 71 6.72 -12.77 -26.80
C GLU A 71 6.95 -11.33 -27.30
N ASP A 72 5.86 -10.57 -27.51
CA ASP A 72 5.92 -9.17 -27.92
C ASP A 72 6.15 -8.20 -26.74
N ASP A 73 6.25 -8.72 -25.51
CA ASP A 73 6.40 -7.87 -24.34
C ASP A 73 7.78 -7.24 -24.28
N LYS A 74 7.79 -5.92 -24.03
CA LYS A 74 9.02 -5.17 -23.86
C LYS A 74 9.43 -5.18 -22.40
N ILE A 75 10.61 -5.71 -22.12
CA ILE A 75 11.23 -5.60 -20.79
C ILE A 75 11.52 -4.12 -20.52
N LEU A 76 10.91 -3.59 -19.46
CA LEU A 76 11.19 -2.24 -18.97
C LEU A 76 12.36 -2.26 -18.00
N CYS A 77 12.34 -3.17 -17.02
CA CYS A 77 13.39 -3.35 -16.02
C CYS A 77 13.45 -4.81 -15.61
N LEU A 78 14.62 -5.43 -15.64
CA LEU A 78 14.87 -6.76 -15.09
C LEU A 78 16.19 -6.68 -14.33
N ASP A 79 16.10 -6.44 -13.03
CA ASP A 79 17.26 -6.11 -12.21
C ASP A 79 17.00 -6.44 -10.72
N PHE A 80 18.05 -6.36 -9.91
CA PHE A 80 17.96 -6.51 -8.46
C PHE A 80 19.00 -5.64 -7.76
N PHE A 81 18.73 -5.26 -6.51
CA PHE A 81 19.72 -4.60 -5.68
C PHE A 81 19.58 -5.01 -4.21
N GLY A 82 20.70 -5.05 -3.50
CA GLY A 82 20.74 -5.24 -2.06
C GLY A 82 20.70 -3.91 -1.31
N TYR A 83 20.05 -3.89 -0.16
CA TYR A 83 20.13 -2.75 0.76
C TYR A 83 21.03 -3.11 1.95
N ASN A 84 22.21 -2.51 2.01
CA ASN A 84 23.14 -2.67 3.13
C ASN A 84 22.66 -1.88 4.35
N ASN A 85 21.73 -2.46 5.09
CA ASN A 85 21.23 -1.98 6.38
C ASN A 85 22.26 -2.14 7.51
N ILE A 86 23.16 -3.13 7.41
CA ILE A 86 24.10 -3.51 8.47
C ILE A 86 25.14 -2.40 8.72
N CYS A 87 25.56 -1.69 7.66
CA CYS A 87 26.49 -0.57 7.79
C CYS A 87 25.87 0.67 8.49
N TYR A 88 24.55 0.72 8.68
CA TYR A 88 23.90 1.85 9.33
C TYR A 88 24.07 1.80 10.86
N LYS A 89 25.04 2.58 11.36
CA LYS A 89 25.32 2.75 12.80
C LYS A 89 24.52 3.87 13.47
N GLY A 90 23.62 4.53 12.75
CA GLY A 90 22.80 5.59 13.31
C GLY A 90 21.67 5.08 14.20
N SER A 91 21.09 6.00 14.97
CA SER A 91 20.01 5.71 15.93
C SER A 91 18.62 6.13 15.43
N LEU A 92 18.54 6.80 14.27
CA LEU A 92 17.31 7.39 13.75
C LEU A 92 16.74 6.57 12.60
N SER A 93 15.42 6.57 12.49
CA SER A 93 14.71 6.09 11.30
C SER A 93 14.85 7.09 10.15
N TYR A 94 14.82 6.62 8.91
CA TYR A 94 14.94 7.49 7.74
C TYR A 94 14.33 6.90 6.46
N ALA A 95 13.87 7.76 5.57
CA ALA A 95 13.46 7.40 4.21
C ALA A 95 14.65 7.42 3.26
N LYS A 96 14.62 6.54 2.26
CA LYS A 96 15.65 6.39 1.24
C LYS A 96 15.01 6.10 -0.12
N THR A 97 15.60 6.65 -1.16
CA THR A 97 15.29 6.29 -2.54
C THR A 97 16.49 5.59 -3.14
N GLU A 98 16.25 4.47 -3.79
CA GLU A 98 17.19 3.77 -4.67
C GLU A 98 16.75 3.93 -6.12
N VAL A 99 17.71 4.13 -7.02
CA VAL A 99 17.43 4.36 -8.45
C VAL A 99 18.04 3.24 -9.25
N VAL A 100 17.18 2.46 -9.91
CA VAL A 100 17.57 1.33 -10.77
C VAL A 100 17.38 1.74 -12.22
N SER A 101 18.49 1.93 -12.93
CA SER A 101 18.47 2.37 -14.33
C SER A 101 18.75 1.21 -15.27
N SER A 102 17.88 1.04 -16.24
CA SER A 102 17.98 0.03 -17.30
C SER A 102 17.98 0.70 -18.68
N LYS A 103 18.18 -0.09 -19.74
CA LYS A 103 18.15 0.41 -21.12
C LYS A 103 16.83 1.09 -21.51
N HIS A 104 15.72 0.73 -20.88
CA HIS A 104 14.37 1.12 -21.32
C HIS A 104 13.56 1.86 -20.27
N SER A 105 14.02 1.90 -19.02
CA SER A 105 13.36 2.62 -17.94
C SER A 105 14.33 2.95 -16.81
N THR A 106 13.96 3.96 -16.03
CA THR A 106 14.54 4.24 -14.71
C THR A 106 13.45 4.02 -13.69
N VAL A 107 13.71 3.17 -12.69
CA VAL A 107 12.79 2.85 -11.62
C VAL A 107 13.32 3.44 -10.33
N GLU A 108 12.51 4.26 -9.67
CA GLU A 108 12.79 4.75 -8.32
C GLU A 108 12.06 3.86 -7.30
N VAL A 109 12.82 3.31 -6.36
CA VAL A 109 12.29 2.51 -5.25
C VAL A 109 12.48 3.32 -3.97
N ARG A 110 11.37 3.79 -3.39
CA ARG A 110 11.36 4.55 -2.14
C ARG A 110 10.90 3.67 -0.98
N PHE A 111 11.68 3.63 0.10
CA PHE A 111 11.39 2.85 1.30
C PHE A 111 11.97 3.54 2.55
N ALA A 112 11.62 3.03 3.74
CA ALA A 112 12.11 3.55 5.00
C ALA A 112 12.81 2.48 5.83
N HIS A 113 13.94 2.84 6.43
CA HIS A 113 14.59 2.07 7.50
C HIS A 113 14.01 2.54 8.83
N LEU A 114 13.40 1.63 9.58
CA LEU A 114 12.82 1.93 10.90
C LEU A 114 13.60 1.22 12.01
N LYS A 115 14.05 1.97 13.02
CA LYS A 115 14.69 1.42 14.22
C LYS A 115 13.62 1.13 15.27
N ARG A 116 13.79 0.05 16.05
CA ARG A 116 12.92 -0.31 17.20
C ARG A 116 11.44 -0.14 16.85
N SER A 117 10.95 -1.01 16.00
CA SER A 117 9.63 -0.88 15.39
C SER A 117 8.77 -2.11 15.64
N VAL A 118 7.47 -1.92 15.44
CA VAL A 118 6.43 -2.94 15.56
C VAL A 118 5.67 -3.03 14.24
N GLU A 119 5.11 -4.20 13.97
CA GLU A 119 4.19 -4.40 12.86
C GLU A 119 2.79 -3.93 13.28
N ALA A 120 2.12 -3.22 12.39
CA ALA A 120 0.72 -2.86 12.49
C ALA A 120 -0.05 -3.52 11.35
N THR A 121 -0.86 -4.51 11.69
CA THR A 121 -1.81 -5.12 10.75
C THR A 121 -3.15 -4.39 10.85
N ILE A 122 -3.59 -3.81 9.74
CA ILE A 122 -4.81 -3.01 9.64
C ILE A 122 -5.88 -3.83 8.92
N THR A 123 -7.07 -3.90 9.53
CA THR A 123 -8.27 -4.41 8.88
C THR A 123 -9.37 -3.36 8.94
N ALA A 124 -10.31 -3.46 8.00
CA ALA A 124 -11.38 -2.50 7.83
C ALA A 124 -12.68 -3.24 7.56
N ARG A 125 -13.79 -2.81 8.17
CA ARG A 125 -15.10 -3.45 8.04
C ARG A 125 -16.21 -2.42 8.03
N ILE A 126 -17.25 -2.63 7.23
CA ILE A 126 -18.48 -1.84 7.34
C ILE A 126 -19.23 -2.30 8.60
N SER A 127 -19.32 -1.45 9.62
CA SER A 127 -20.03 -1.73 10.87
C SER A 127 -21.49 -1.28 10.84
N LYS A 128 -21.82 -0.33 9.96
CA LYS A 128 -23.18 0.18 9.72
C LYS A 128 -23.29 0.71 8.30
N GLY A 129 -24.45 0.55 7.66
CA GLY A 129 -24.70 1.04 6.30
C GLY A 129 -24.09 0.14 5.21
N SER A 130 -23.72 0.73 4.08
CA SER A 130 -23.15 0.03 2.91
C SER A 130 -21.82 0.62 2.44
N GLY A 131 -21.14 -0.06 1.52
CA GLY A 131 -19.90 0.39 0.88
C GLY A 131 -20.07 1.44 -0.23
N ASN A 132 -21.24 2.09 -0.34
CA ASN A 132 -21.62 2.99 -1.43
C ASN A 132 -20.98 4.39 -1.29
N PHE A 133 -19.66 4.40 -1.09
CA PHE A 133 -18.84 5.58 -1.08
C PHE A 133 -17.48 5.23 -1.70
N SER A 134 -16.85 6.22 -2.31
CA SER A 134 -15.45 6.12 -2.72
C SER A 134 -14.55 6.51 -1.56
N ALA A 135 -13.36 5.90 -1.48
CA ALA A 135 -12.42 6.19 -0.42
C ALA A 135 -10.97 6.04 -0.84
N ARG A 136 -10.12 6.90 -0.30
CA ARG A 136 -8.68 6.74 -0.23
C ARG A 136 -8.27 6.68 1.24
N LEU A 137 -7.80 5.52 1.67
CA LEU A 137 -7.30 5.26 3.02
C LEU A 137 -5.77 5.24 3.01
N THR A 138 -5.16 6.02 3.89
CA THR A 138 -3.70 6.09 4.05
C THR A 138 -3.27 5.76 5.48
N ALA A 139 -2.02 5.29 5.61
CA ALA A 139 -1.31 5.09 6.85
C ALA A 139 0.00 5.87 6.81
N CYS A 140 0.28 6.67 7.83
CA CYS A 140 1.49 7.45 7.95
C CYS A 140 2.18 7.13 9.27
N ASN A 141 3.46 6.75 9.22
CA ASN A 141 4.30 6.67 10.41
C ASN A 141 4.91 8.05 10.66
N THR A 142 4.64 8.65 11.83
CA THR A 142 5.10 10.01 12.15
C THR A 142 6.61 10.19 12.19
N SER A 143 7.39 9.11 12.36
CA SER A 143 8.86 9.17 12.33
C SER A 143 9.43 9.41 10.92
N ILE A 144 8.65 9.10 9.88
CA ILE A 144 9.05 9.27 8.48
C ILE A 144 8.24 10.39 7.81
N GLY A 145 6.95 10.47 8.13
CA GLY A 145 6.06 11.50 7.56
C GLY A 145 5.59 11.21 6.14
N GLU A 146 5.65 9.96 5.68
CA GLU A 146 5.19 9.55 4.36
C GLU A 146 3.96 8.65 4.43
N ASP A 147 3.00 8.92 3.54
CA ASP A 147 1.74 8.19 3.46
C ASP A 147 1.91 6.91 2.62
N VAL A 148 1.54 5.79 3.23
CA VAL A 148 1.30 4.50 2.56
C VAL A 148 -0.19 4.41 2.23
N VAL A 149 -0.51 4.16 0.97
CA VAL A 149 -1.91 3.93 0.54
C VAL A 149 -2.31 2.50 0.92
N LEU A 150 -3.38 2.37 1.71
CA LEU A 150 -3.97 1.10 2.12
C LEU A 150 -5.11 0.68 1.20
N LEU A 151 -5.85 1.66 0.70
CA LEU A 151 -6.96 1.52 -0.24
C LEU A 151 -7.07 2.80 -1.06
N ASP A 152 -7.27 2.68 -2.36
CA ASP A 152 -7.71 3.78 -3.22
C ASP A 152 -8.73 3.25 -4.22
N THR A 153 -10.00 3.62 -4.05
CA THR A 153 -11.09 3.16 -4.93
C THR A 153 -11.19 3.98 -6.21
N ARG A 154 -10.45 5.10 -6.33
CA ARG A 154 -10.44 5.96 -7.53
C ARG A 154 -11.84 6.36 -8.01
N GLY A 155 -12.71 6.71 -7.06
CA GLY A 155 -14.09 7.13 -7.34
C GLY A 155 -15.11 5.98 -7.46
N GLN A 156 -14.65 4.72 -7.42
CA GLN A 156 -15.54 3.56 -7.36
C GLN A 156 -15.98 3.26 -5.92
N GLU A 157 -17.02 2.43 -5.77
CA GLU A 157 -17.46 1.94 -4.46
C GLU A 157 -16.36 1.17 -3.74
N VAL A 158 -16.40 1.24 -2.41
CA VAL A 158 -15.49 0.46 -1.56
C VAL A 158 -15.77 -1.03 -1.78
N PRO A 159 -14.76 -1.86 -2.07
CA PRO A 159 -14.96 -3.29 -2.27
C PRO A 159 -15.19 -3.99 -0.93
N VAL A 160 -16.43 -4.41 -0.67
CA VAL A 160 -16.84 -5.09 0.55
C VAL A 160 -17.11 -6.58 0.28
N GLY A 161 -16.59 -7.47 1.13
CA GLY A 161 -16.91 -8.89 1.12
C GLY A 161 -18.28 -9.21 1.72
N GLU A 162 -18.75 -10.45 1.58
CA GLU A 162 -20.04 -10.89 2.17
C GLU A 162 -20.08 -10.79 3.70
N ASP A 163 -18.91 -10.88 4.34
CA ASP A 163 -18.75 -10.69 5.78
C ASP A 163 -18.68 -9.19 6.18
N GLY A 164 -18.74 -8.26 5.24
CA GLY A 164 -18.60 -6.84 5.49
C GLY A 164 -17.15 -6.36 5.58
N GLU A 165 -16.14 -7.23 5.39
CA GLU A 165 -14.73 -6.82 5.38
C GLU A 165 -14.43 -6.00 4.12
N VAL A 166 -13.77 -4.86 4.29
CA VAL A 166 -13.28 -4.05 3.19
C VAL A 166 -11.97 -4.63 2.67
N ARG A 167 -11.90 -4.88 1.37
CA ARG A 167 -10.70 -5.40 0.71
C ARG A 167 -9.65 -4.30 0.53
N LEU A 168 -8.82 -4.12 1.56
CA LEU A 168 -7.64 -3.26 1.48
C LEU A 168 -6.60 -3.82 0.49
N GLN A 169 -5.96 -2.92 -0.26
CA GLN A 169 -4.83 -3.25 -1.14
C GLN A 169 -3.57 -3.57 -0.33
N ARG A 170 -3.39 -2.92 0.83
CA ARG A 170 -2.31 -3.20 1.80
C ARG A 170 -2.88 -3.22 3.20
N ARG A 171 -2.35 -4.13 4.02
CA ARG A 171 -2.77 -4.30 5.41
C ARG A 171 -1.64 -4.14 6.41
N VAL A 172 -0.39 -4.25 5.98
CA VAL A 172 0.77 -4.25 6.87
C VAL A 172 1.55 -2.95 6.70
N VAL A 173 1.81 -2.28 7.82
CA VAL A 173 2.76 -1.16 7.91
C VAL A 173 3.64 -1.34 9.14
N VAL A 174 4.81 -0.71 9.14
CA VAL A 174 5.75 -0.77 10.25
C VAL A 174 5.84 0.60 10.92
N VAL A 175 5.80 0.62 12.24
CA VAL A 175 5.74 1.85 13.04
C VAL A 175 6.83 1.81 14.09
N GLU A 176 7.59 2.90 14.24
CA GLU A 176 8.58 3.00 15.31
C GLU A 176 7.89 2.99 16.70
N GLU A 177 8.43 2.29 17.69
CA GLU A 177 7.83 2.04 19.02
C GLU A 177 7.39 3.30 19.79
N ARG A 178 7.95 4.47 19.45
CA ARG A 178 7.60 5.76 20.08
C ARG A 178 6.87 6.72 19.13
N ALA A 179 6.63 6.29 17.90
CA ALA A 179 5.89 7.04 16.90
C ALA A 179 4.40 6.70 16.95
N GLN A 180 3.62 7.45 16.18
CA GLN A 180 2.23 7.15 15.92
C GLN A 180 2.06 6.61 14.51
N LEU A 181 1.09 5.72 14.37
CA LEU A 181 0.42 5.45 13.12
C LEU A 181 -0.75 6.43 12.96
N ILE A 182 -0.68 7.29 11.96
CA ILE A 182 -1.80 8.14 11.56
C ILE A 182 -2.55 7.45 10.43
N LEU A 183 -3.81 7.07 10.68
CA LEU A 183 -4.71 6.61 9.63
C LEU A 183 -5.52 7.78 9.11
N GLY A 184 -5.47 8.01 7.79
CA GLY A 184 -6.23 9.05 7.11
C GLY A 184 -7.26 8.46 6.16
N ILE A 185 -8.43 9.09 6.06
CA ILE A 185 -9.43 8.80 5.03
C ILE A 185 -9.78 10.07 4.28
N LYS A 186 -9.89 9.96 2.96
CA LYS A 186 -10.64 10.86 2.10
C LYS A 186 -11.76 10.07 1.46
N ALA A 187 -13.01 10.43 1.71
CA ALA A 187 -14.16 9.69 1.21
C ALA A 187 -15.23 10.61 0.64
N GLU A 188 -15.98 10.10 -0.33
CA GLU A 188 -17.07 10.80 -0.97
C GLU A 188 -18.21 9.82 -1.23
N GLN A 189 -19.41 10.15 -0.76
CA GLN A 189 -20.60 9.34 -0.97
C GLN A 189 -20.94 9.26 -2.45
N ILE A 190 -21.21 8.06 -2.95
CA ILE A 190 -21.60 7.86 -4.35
C ILE A 190 -23.12 7.97 -4.43
N ALA A 191 -23.61 8.88 -5.28
CA ALA A 191 -25.05 9.05 -5.47
C ALA A 191 -25.66 7.79 -6.07
N GLY A 192 -26.83 7.38 -5.56
CA GLY A 192 -27.63 6.32 -6.18
C GLY A 192 -28.38 6.83 -7.41
N ASP A 193 -28.71 5.93 -8.34
CA ASP A 193 -29.46 6.24 -9.58
C ASP A 193 -30.88 6.78 -9.37
N THR A 194 -31.41 6.74 -8.15
CA THR A 194 -32.71 7.33 -7.83
C THR A 194 -32.59 8.84 -7.65
N ALA A 195 -32.87 9.54 -8.74
CA ALA A 195 -32.98 10.98 -8.85
C ALA A 195 -34.09 11.54 -7.95
N GLU A 196 -33.85 11.67 -6.64
CA GLU A 196 -34.77 12.43 -5.78
C GLU A 196 -34.18 12.89 -4.45
N THR A 197 -32.91 13.32 -4.42
CA THR A 197 -32.45 14.46 -3.58
C THR A 197 -31.02 14.77 -3.95
N ALA A 198 -30.79 15.91 -4.61
CA ALA A 198 -29.46 16.49 -4.78
C ALA A 198 -28.99 17.07 -3.43
N GLU A 199 -28.86 16.23 -2.41
CA GLU A 199 -28.29 16.62 -1.13
C GLU A 199 -26.79 16.39 -1.18
N SER A 200 -26.05 17.50 -1.34
CA SER A 200 -24.64 17.69 -1.04
C SER A 200 -23.82 16.41 -0.90
N SER A 201 -23.11 16.01 -1.97
CA SER A 201 -22.11 14.93 -1.91
C SER A 201 -21.23 15.09 -0.67
N SER A 202 -21.43 14.21 0.32
CA SER A 202 -20.78 14.34 1.61
C SER A 202 -19.31 13.95 1.48
N LYS A 203 -18.44 14.95 1.37
CA LYS A 203 -16.99 14.76 1.39
C LYS A 203 -16.49 14.70 2.82
N LEU A 204 -15.73 13.66 3.13
CA LEU A 204 -15.08 13.45 4.41
C LEU A 204 -13.57 13.45 4.24
N GLU A 205 -12.88 14.26 5.02
CA GLU A 205 -11.45 14.12 5.25
C GLU A 205 -11.19 14.06 6.77
N LYS A 206 -10.66 12.93 7.25
CA LYS A 206 -10.37 12.73 8.68
C LYS A 206 -9.09 11.95 8.88
N LYS A 207 -8.45 12.16 10.03
CA LYS A 207 -7.26 11.43 10.47
C LYS A 207 -7.39 11.02 11.94
N PHE A 208 -6.85 9.86 12.29
CA PHE A 208 -6.72 9.38 13.67
C PHE A 208 -5.31 8.89 13.92
N GLY A 209 -4.78 9.15 15.12
CA GLY A 209 -3.46 8.70 15.54
C GLY A 209 -3.54 7.59 16.59
N PHE A 210 -2.76 6.53 16.38
CA PHE A 210 -2.54 5.48 17.36
C PHE A 210 -1.06 5.41 17.70
N TYR A 211 -0.71 5.54 18.98
CA TYR A 211 0.65 5.26 19.42
C TYR A 211 0.98 3.78 19.20
N ALA A 212 2.20 3.52 18.71
CA ALA A 212 2.72 2.17 18.57
C ALA A 212 2.68 1.42 19.91
N LYS A 213 2.38 0.12 19.84
CA LYS A 213 2.34 -0.78 21.00
C LYS A 213 3.06 -2.08 20.67
N SER A 214 3.59 -2.74 21.68
CA SER A 214 4.22 -4.06 21.53
C SER A 214 3.21 -5.20 21.29
N ALA A 215 1.96 -5.02 21.73
CA ALA A 215 0.85 -5.93 21.53
C ALA A 215 -0.48 -5.16 21.67
N LEU A 216 -1.61 -5.88 21.57
CA LEU A 216 -2.99 -5.39 21.69
C LEU A 216 -3.58 -4.85 20.38
N ARG A 217 -4.83 -4.39 20.49
CA ARG A 217 -5.61 -3.83 19.39
C ARG A 217 -6.01 -2.40 19.68
N ASN A 218 -6.08 -1.61 18.63
CA ASN A 218 -6.68 -0.30 18.62
C ASN A 218 -7.83 -0.28 17.62
N GLU A 219 -8.91 0.42 17.96
CA GLU A 219 -10.10 0.54 17.13
C GLU A 219 -10.35 2.01 16.79
N GLY A 220 -10.87 2.27 15.60
CA GLY A 220 -11.27 3.59 15.14
C GLY A 220 -12.44 3.51 14.18
N TYR A 221 -13.20 4.60 14.06
CA TYR A 221 -14.38 4.65 13.21
C TYR A 221 -14.35 5.87 12.31
N PHE A 222 -14.52 5.66 11.01
CA PHE A 222 -14.84 6.72 10.05
C PHE A 222 -16.33 6.68 9.72
N HIS A 223 -16.99 7.83 9.74
CA HIS A 223 -18.41 7.96 9.41
C HIS A 223 -18.55 8.75 8.12
N VAL A 224 -19.06 8.09 7.07
CA VAL A 224 -19.26 8.65 5.72
C VAL A 224 -20.75 8.56 5.40
N GLY A 225 -21.46 9.69 5.44
CA GLY A 225 -22.92 9.71 5.32
C GLY A 225 -23.57 8.81 6.39
N SER A 226 -24.40 7.85 5.93
CA SER A 226 -25.05 6.85 6.79
C SER A 226 -24.18 5.62 7.10
N SER A 227 -23.02 5.49 6.44
CA SER A 227 -22.12 4.36 6.57
C SER A 227 -21.05 4.59 7.64
N SER A 228 -20.68 3.53 8.34
CA SER A 228 -19.60 3.53 9.31
C SER A 228 -18.56 2.47 8.95
N LEU A 229 -17.32 2.92 8.80
CA LEU A 229 -16.16 2.08 8.57
C LEU A 229 -15.42 1.90 9.90
N HIS A 230 -15.45 0.69 10.43
CA HIS A 230 -14.66 0.27 11.57
C HIS A 230 -13.27 -0.15 11.11
N ILE A 231 -12.24 0.43 11.74
CA ILE A 231 -10.84 0.10 11.51
C ILE A 231 -10.28 -0.55 12.76
N LEU A 232 -9.61 -1.69 12.59
CA LEU A 232 -8.87 -2.38 13.62
C LEU A 232 -7.38 -2.34 13.28
N VAL A 233 -6.56 -1.95 14.24
CA VAL A 233 -5.09 -2.05 14.17
C VAL A 233 -4.64 -3.08 15.19
N ALA A 234 -4.10 -4.20 14.74
CA ALA A 234 -3.46 -5.21 15.58
C ALA A 234 -1.95 -4.99 15.56
N TRP A 235 -1.35 -4.93 16.75
CA TRP A 235 0.08 -4.72 16.93
C TRP A 235 0.80 -6.01 17.26
N SER A 236 1.96 -6.22 16.65
CA SER A 236 2.87 -7.33 16.97
C SER A 236 4.32 -6.87 16.98
N LEU A 237 5.10 -7.46 17.88
CA LEU A 237 6.54 -7.37 17.83
C LEU A 237 7.05 -8.06 16.56
N LEU A 238 8.11 -7.51 16.00
CA LEU A 238 8.85 -8.17 14.94
C LEU A 238 9.59 -9.38 15.54
N PRO A 239 9.71 -10.51 14.81
CA PRO A 239 10.50 -11.66 15.23
C PRO A 239 11.92 -11.31 15.66
#